data_AF-A0A7R9TNU9-F1
#
_entry.id   AF-A0A7R9TNU9-F1
#
_cell.length_a   1.000
_cell.length_b   1.000
_cell.length_c   1.000
_cell.angle_alpha   90.00
_cell.angle_beta   90.00
_cell.angle_gamma   90.00
#
_symmetry.space_group_name_H-M   'P 1'
#
loop_
_entity.id
_entity.type
_entity.pdbx_description
1 polymer ?
#
loop_
_entity_poly.entity_id
_entity_poly.type
_entity_poly.pdbx_seq_one_letter_code
_entity_poly.pdbx_strand_id
1 'polypeptide(L)'
;PPLLTPMYWERPSNIPGLVRLLHAYLAKAAAEVTAGEQLERLLGVFRKLVGSRAHDHEGFLVLTVLIEGLPLANLSQYMPTVWQLIFGRLQTSGTGKFRRAFMVLLSVFVVKHGVAALEESVNAVQAGMLNMLVAQVWLASASLVAGKVDRKAQNLALTKLLTEWPSLFADKATWGKVLACVIGLLAAGDNGEDEDGEEEAPVEYTGTYVQLANASKAEHDYVPDVKDAGAVLAKQLGAMAASAPGQLGAAIQQHVDATSQQHLQALLGANGVALA
;
A
#
# COMPACT_ATOMS: atom_id res chain seq x y z
N PRO A 1 -21.30 -13.03 13.55
CA PRO A 1 -20.88 -14.36 13.03
C PRO A 1 -19.74 -14.97 13.88
N PRO A 2 -19.67 -16.30 14.07
CA PRO A 2 -18.64 -16.97 14.87
C PRO A 2 -17.19 -16.71 14.39
N LEU A 3 -17.03 -16.31 13.13
CA LEU A 3 -15.76 -16.09 12.43
C LEU A 3 -14.92 -14.92 12.98
N LEU A 4 -15.56 -13.99 13.70
CA LEU A 4 -14.89 -12.86 14.34
C LEU A 4 -14.47 -13.15 15.78
N THR A 5 -14.68 -14.40 16.23
CA THR A 5 -14.23 -14.81 17.56
C THR A 5 -12.70 -14.82 17.56
N PRO A 6 -12.05 -14.06 18.46
CA PRO A 6 -10.60 -13.92 18.49
C PRO A 6 -9.85 -15.26 18.49
N MET A 7 -10.42 -16.31 19.11
CA MET A 7 -9.84 -17.66 19.20
C MET A 7 -9.49 -18.29 17.84
N TYR A 8 -10.21 -17.96 16.76
CA TYR A 8 -9.92 -18.51 15.44
C TYR A 8 -8.68 -17.89 14.79
N TRP A 9 -8.36 -16.65 15.18
CA TRP A 9 -7.22 -15.87 14.71
C TRP A 9 -5.95 -16.10 15.54
N GLU A 10 -6.01 -16.96 16.56
CA GLU A 10 -4.84 -17.33 17.38
C GLU A 10 -3.97 -18.38 16.74
N ARG A 11 -4.50 -19.14 15.77
CA ARG A 11 -3.76 -20.18 15.06
C ARG A 11 -3.28 -19.63 13.72
N PRO A 12 -1.96 -19.48 13.49
CA PRO A 12 -1.42 -18.91 12.25
C PRO A 12 -1.92 -19.64 11.00
N SER A 13 -2.03 -20.96 11.04
CA SER A 13 -2.52 -21.77 9.92
C SER A 13 -3.98 -21.48 9.52
N ASN A 14 -4.78 -20.86 10.38
CA ASN A 14 -6.14 -20.44 10.02
C ASN A 14 -6.17 -19.08 9.30
N ILE A 15 -5.17 -18.23 9.53
CA ILE A 15 -5.22 -16.82 9.15
C ILE A 15 -5.37 -16.62 7.64
N PRO A 16 -4.61 -17.29 6.76
CA PRO A 16 -4.79 -17.15 5.31
C PRO A 16 -6.22 -17.49 4.85
N GLY A 17 -6.82 -18.53 5.42
CA GLY A 17 -8.20 -18.93 5.14
C GLY A 17 -9.22 -17.91 5.63
N LEU A 18 -9.02 -17.35 6.83
CA LEU A 18 -9.89 -16.35 7.43
C LEU A 18 -9.83 -15.00 6.70
N VAL A 19 -8.63 -14.54 6.31
CA VAL A 19 -8.43 -13.34 5.49
C VAL A 19 -9.17 -13.50 4.15
N ARG A 20 -8.99 -14.64 3.49
CA ARG A 20 -9.69 -14.93 2.22
C ARG A 20 -11.20 -14.94 2.37
N LEU A 21 -11.70 -15.50 3.48
CA LEU A 21 -13.13 -15.49 3.78
C LEU A 21 -13.64 -14.07 4.04
N LEU A 22 -12.87 -13.24 4.77
CA LEU A 22 -13.19 -11.85 5.02
C LEU A 22 -13.30 -11.04 3.72
N HIS A 23 -12.40 -11.23 2.75
CA HIS A 23 -12.53 -10.65 1.40
C HIS A 23 -13.88 -11.01 0.77
N ALA A 24 -14.29 -12.28 0.84
CA ALA A 24 -15.55 -12.74 0.25
C ALA A 24 -16.78 -12.10 0.94
N TYR A 25 -16.74 -11.96 2.27
CA TYR A 25 -17.79 -11.27 3.02
C TYR A 25 -17.88 -9.80 2.67
N LEU A 26 -16.76 -9.07 2.64
CA LEU A 26 -16.77 -7.66 2.25
C LEU A 26 -17.29 -7.47 0.81
N ALA A 27 -16.95 -8.36 -0.11
CA ALA A 27 -17.42 -8.30 -1.49
C ALA A 27 -18.92 -8.57 -1.66
N LYS A 28 -19.59 -9.22 -0.69
CA LYS A 28 -21.00 -9.64 -0.79
C LYS A 28 -21.93 -9.01 0.24
N ALA A 29 -21.41 -8.65 1.40
CA ALA A 29 -22.15 -8.25 2.58
C ALA A 29 -21.34 -7.28 3.46
N ALA A 30 -20.70 -6.27 2.86
CA ALA A 30 -19.94 -5.24 3.59
C ALA A 30 -20.77 -4.60 4.72
N ALA A 31 -22.06 -4.35 4.49
CA ALA A 31 -22.97 -3.78 5.49
C ALA A 31 -23.07 -4.63 6.76
N GLU A 32 -23.05 -5.96 6.65
CA GLU A 32 -23.09 -6.87 7.80
C GLU A 32 -21.79 -6.84 8.60
N VAL A 33 -20.65 -6.61 7.94
CA VAL A 33 -19.34 -6.47 8.58
C VAL A 33 -19.24 -5.14 9.34
N THR A 34 -19.91 -4.11 8.85
CA THR A 34 -20.00 -2.80 9.53
C THR A 34 -21.12 -2.72 10.56
N ALA A 35 -21.99 -3.73 10.64
CA ALA A 35 -23.12 -3.75 11.56
C ALA A 35 -22.70 -4.26 12.95
N GLY A 36 -23.20 -3.58 13.98
CA GLY A 36 -22.89 -3.91 15.38
C GLY A 36 -21.40 -3.72 15.69
N GLU A 37 -20.82 -4.63 16.48
CA GLU A 37 -19.43 -4.54 16.97
C GLU A 37 -18.42 -5.33 16.12
N GLN A 38 -18.79 -5.70 14.89
CA GLN A 38 -18.00 -6.63 14.09
C GLN A 38 -16.69 -6.01 13.59
N LEU A 39 -16.75 -4.75 13.17
CA LEU A 39 -15.59 -4.00 12.71
C LEU A 39 -14.60 -3.79 13.86
N GLU A 40 -15.06 -3.43 15.06
CA GLU A 40 -14.20 -3.27 16.24
C GLU A 40 -13.49 -4.58 16.60
N ARG A 41 -14.17 -5.72 16.48
CA ARG A 41 -13.56 -7.03 16.73
C ARG A 41 -12.46 -7.34 15.71
N LEU A 42 -12.68 -7.05 14.43
CA LEU A 42 -11.66 -7.22 13.39
C LEU A 42 -10.47 -6.27 13.59
N LEU A 43 -10.72 -5.03 13.99
CA LEU A 43 -9.65 -4.09 14.36
C LEU A 43 -8.89 -4.54 15.62
N GLY A 44 -9.57 -5.20 16.55
CA GLY A 44 -8.95 -5.86 17.70
C GLY A 44 -8.03 -7.02 17.29
N VAL A 45 -8.45 -7.83 16.30
CA VAL A 45 -7.61 -8.88 15.69
C VAL A 45 -6.38 -8.26 15.03
N PHE A 46 -6.56 -7.22 14.19
CA PHE A 46 -5.44 -6.46 13.61
C PHE A 46 -4.45 -6.00 14.68
N ARG A 47 -4.93 -5.35 15.74
CA ARG A 47 -4.09 -4.83 16.83
C ARG A 47 -3.30 -5.94 17.51
N LYS A 48 -3.89 -7.13 17.70
CA LYS A 48 -3.21 -8.28 18.30
C LYS A 48 -2.11 -8.81 17.38
N LEU A 49 -2.41 -9.01 16.11
CA LEU A 49 -1.48 -9.56 15.12
C LEU A 49 -0.30 -8.61 14.88
N VAL A 50 -0.57 -7.32 14.64
CA VAL A 50 0.48 -6.32 14.39
C VAL A 50 1.40 -6.10 15.59
N GLY A 51 0.96 -6.45 16.80
CA GLY A 51 1.78 -6.42 18.02
C GLY A 51 2.85 -7.52 18.08
N SER A 52 2.67 -8.62 17.35
CA SER A 52 3.63 -9.73 17.27
C SER A 52 4.52 -9.57 16.04
N ARG A 53 5.85 -9.71 16.19
CA ARG A 53 6.78 -9.71 15.03
C ARG A 53 6.54 -10.90 14.10
N ALA A 54 6.10 -12.04 14.64
CA ALA A 54 5.85 -13.25 13.85
C ALA A 54 4.59 -13.13 12.96
N HIS A 55 3.64 -12.28 13.35
CA HIS A 55 2.30 -12.20 12.75
C HIS A 55 1.94 -10.80 12.24
N ASP A 56 2.92 -9.90 12.13
CA ASP A 56 2.63 -8.51 11.77
C ASP A 56 2.10 -8.37 10.34
N HIS A 57 2.70 -9.08 9.38
CA HIS A 57 2.25 -9.17 8.00
C HIS A 57 0.79 -9.65 7.89
N GLU A 58 0.39 -10.62 8.71
CA GLU A 58 -0.99 -11.10 8.79
C GLU A 58 -1.96 -10.01 9.29
N GLY A 59 -1.53 -9.21 10.28
CA GLY A 59 -2.29 -8.05 10.72
C GLY A 59 -2.49 -7.04 9.57
N PHE A 60 -1.44 -6.75 8.81
CA PHE A 60 -1.55 -5.88 7.64
C PHE A 60 -2.46 -6.43 6.57
N LEU A 61 -2.45 -7.74 6.33
CA LEU A 61 -3.40 -8.36 5.40
C LEU A 61 -4.83 -8.04 5.83
N VAL A 62 -5.21 -8.35 7.08
CA VAL A 62 -6.55 -8.06 7.63
C VAL A 62 -6.94 -6.60 7.42
N LEU A 63 -6.05 -5.67 7.78
CA LEU A 63 -6.32 -4.25 7.66
C LEU A 63 -6.44 -3.80 6.20
N THR A 64 -5.62 -4.34 5.29
CA THR A 64 -5.68 -4.06 3.85
C THR A 64 -7.02 -4.48 3.27
N VAL A 65 -7.53 -5.66 3.66
CA VAL A 65 -8.86 -6.14 3.27
C VAL A 65 -9.96 -5.17 3.68
N LEU A 66 -9.90 -4.68 4.92
CA LEU A 66 -10.88 -3.74 5.47
C LEU A 66 -10.83 -2.40 4.74
N ILE A 67 -9.63 -1.86 4.54
CA ILE A 67 -9.43 -0.58 3.83
C ILE A 67 -9.88 -0.70 2.38
N GLU A 68 -9.64 -1.83 1.72
CA GLU A 68 -10.13 -2.06 0.37
C GLU A 68 -11.66 -2.19 0.30
N GLY A 69 -12.24 -2.97 1.21
CA GLY A 69 -13.63 -3.42 1.09
C GLY A 69 -14.67 -2.48 1.70
N LEU A 70 -14.26 -1.49 2.51
CA LEU A 70 -15.18 -0.62 3.23
C LEU A 70 -15.08 0.84 2.77
N PRO A 71 -16.20 1.59 2.75
CA PRO A 71 -16.16 3.04 2.58
C PRO A 71 -15.34 3.71 3.70
N LEU A 72 -14.60 4.76 3.37
CA LEU A 72 -13.78 5.48 4.35
C LEU A 72 -14.60 6.00 5.55
N ALA A 73 -15.86 6.36 5.35
CA ALA A 73 -16.76 6.83 6.41
C ALA A 73 -16.91 5.83 7.56
N ASN A 74 -16.83 4.52 7.28
CA ASN A 74 -16.89 3.48 8.30
C ASN A 74 -15.57 3.32 9.05
N LEU A 75 -14.44 3.71 8.44
CA LEU A 75 -13.10 3.50 8.98
C LEU A 75 -12.52 4.75 9.67
N SER A 76 -12.93 5.94 9.24
CA SER A 76 -12.31 7.23 9.56
C SER A 76 -12.10 7.44 11.05
N GLN A 77 -13.09 7.10 11.89
CA GLN A 77 -13.00 7.25 13.34
C GLN A 77 -11.91 6.37 13.99
N TYR A 78 -11.57 5.25 13.38
CA TYR A 78 -10.57 4.31 13.90
C TYR A 78 -9.16 4.58 13.34
N MET A 79 -9.05 5.26 12.19
CA MET A 79 -7.79 5.48 11.49
C MET A 79 -6.70 6.16 12.35
N PRO A 80 -6.99 7.20 13.16
CA PRO A 80 -5.96 7.81 14.01
C PRO A 80 -5.31 6.80 14.97
N THR A 81 -6.11 5.94 15.60
CA THR A 81 -5.61 4.89 16.51
C THR A 81 -4.83 3.82 15.74
N VAL A 82 -5.30 3.42 14.55
CA VAL A 82 -4.60 2.48 13.67
C VAL A 82 -3.22 3.02 13.29
N TRP A 83 -3.14 4.30 12.88
CA TRP A 83 -1.89 4.94 12.53
C TRP A 83 -0.92 5.06 13.71
N GLN A 84 -1.40 5.45 14.89
CA GLN A 84 -0.57 5.49 16.10
C GLN A 84 0.05 4.13 16.42
N LEU A 85 -0.71 3.04 16.32
CA LEU A 85 -0.21 1.68 16.54
C LEU A 85 0.86 1.30 15.52
N ILE A 86 0.61 1.56 14.23
CA ILE A 86 1.57 1.27 13.15
C ILE A 86 2.86 2.07 13.33
N PHE A 87 2.75 3.38 13.59
CA PHE A 87 3.92 4.24 13.76
C PHE A 87 4.74 3.89 15.00
N GLY A 88 4.07 3.59 16.12
CA GLY A 88 4.76 3.12 17.33
C GLY A 88 5.52 1.80 17.08
N ARG A 89 4.93 0.87 16.32
CA ARG A 89 5.59 -0.37 15.91
C ARG A 89 6.76 -0.13 14.97
N LEU A 90 6.57 0.74 13.97
CA LEU A 90 7.62 1.11 13.01
C LEU A 90 8.87 1.64 13.72
N GLN A 91 8.69 2.49 14.75
CA GLN A 91 9.80 3.08 15.52
C GLN A 91 10.51 2.08 16.44
N THR A 92 9.78 1.12 17.02
CA THR A 92 10.31 0.24 18.09
C THR A 92 10.76 -1.13 17.59
N SER A 93 10.14 -1.66 16.53
CA SER A 93 10.21 -3.07 16.21
C SER A 93 9.84 -3.43 14.76
N GLY A 94 9.98 -2.50 13.81
CA GLY A 94 9.65 -2.74 12.40
C GLY A 94 10.60 -3.75 11.73
N THR A 95 10.05 -4.88 11.28
CA THR A 95 10.76 -5.91 10.49
C THR A 95 10.77 -5.56 8.99
N GLY A 96 11.48 -6.33 8.16
CA GLY A 96 11.40 -6.19 6.69
C GLY A 96 9.99 -6.46 6.17
N LYS A 97 9.37 -7.55 6.64
CA LYS A 97 7.98 -7.94 6.34
C LYS A 97 6.97 -6.89 6.77
N PHE A 98 7.15 -6.29 7.95
CA PHE A 98 6.36 -5.15 8.41
C PHE A 98 6.42 -3.99 7.43
N ARG A 99 7.63 -3.57 7.04
CA ARG A 99 7.82 -2.44 6.11
C ARG A 99 7.18 -2.74 4.75
N ARG A 100 7.42 -3.92 4.20
CA ARG A 100 6.79 -4.38 2.94
C ARG A 100 5.26 -4.29 3.03
N ALA A 101 4.66 -4.93 4.03
CA ALA A 101 3.21 -4.98 4.19
C ALA A 101 2.61 -3.60 4.47
N PHE A 102 3.33 -2.73 5.18
CA PHE A 102 2.93 -1.35 5.39
C PHE A 102 2.92 -0.54 4.08
N MET A 103 3.91 -0.73 3.21
CA MET A 103 3.92 -0.06 1.90
C MET A 103 2.73 -0.48 1.03
N VAL A 104 2.37 -1.77 1.06
CA VAL A 104 1.18 -2.29 0.37
C VAL A 104 -0.08 -1.65 0.94
N LEU A 105 -0.21 -1.60 2.27
CA LEU A 105 -1.35 -0.95 2.95
C LEU A 105 -1.52 0.51 2.52
N LEU A 106 -0.43 1.30 2.57
CA LEU A 106 -0.46 2.71 2.14
C LEU A 106 -0.86 2.83 0.67
N SER A 107 -0.33 1.94 -0.18
CA SER A 107 -0.63 1.92 -1.60
C SER A 107 -2.12 1.66 -1.85
N VAL A 108 -2.68 0.63 -1.22
CA VAL A 108 -4.11 0.30 -1.31
C VAL A 108 -4.97 1.44 -0.77
N PHE A 109 -4.57 2.08 0.33
CA PHE A 109 -5.28 3.24 0.86
C PHE A 109 -5.37 4.38 -0.16
N VAL A 110 -4.24 4.80 -0.74
CA VAL A 110 -4.20 5.88 -1.75
C VAL A 110 -5.03 5.52 -2.97
N VAL A 111 -4.92 4.27 -3.42
CA VAL A 111 -5.66 3.81 -4.60
C VAL A 111 -7.17 3.89 -4.37
N LYS A 112 -7.65 3.44 -3.20
CA LYS A 112 -9.09 3.29 -2.89
C LYS A 112 -9.73 4.57 -2.39
N HIS A 113 -9.06 5.29 -1.50
CA HIS A 113 -9.61 6.46 -0.80
C HIS A 113 -9.00 7.80 -1.26
N GLY A 114 -7.91 7.75 -2.03
CA GLY A 114 -7.25 8.94 -2.55
C GLY A 114 -6.19 9.53 -1.62
N VAL A 115 -5.39 10.44 -2.17
CA VAL A 115 -4.25 11.04 -1.45
C VAL A 115 -4.72 11.99 -0.35
N ALA A 116 -5.74 12.81 -0.60
CA ALA A 116 -6.24 13.78 0.37
C ALA A 116 -6.74 13.10 1.65
N ALA A 117 -7.43 11.96 1.52
CA ALA A 117 -7.88 11.15 2.65
C ALA A 117 -6.69 10.55 3.44
N LEU A 118 -5.63 10.14 2.74
CA LEU A 118 -4.43 9.65 3.40
C LEU A 118 -3.76 10.78 4.19
N GLU A 119 -3.58 11.94 3.56
CA GLU A 119 -2.99 13.12 4.20
C GLU A 119 -3.77 13.53 5.45
N GLU A 120 -5.09 13.68 5.33
CA GLU A 120 -5.96 14.04 6.46
C GLU A 120 -5.85 13.02 7.59
N SER A 121 -6.00 11.72 7.30
CA SER A 121 -6.00 10.68 8.33
C SER A 121 -4.64 10.51 9.01
N VAL A 122 -3.54 10.56 8.26
CA VAL A 122 -2.18 10.43 8.80
C VAL A 122 -1.80 11.67 9.59
N ASN A 123 -2.09 12.87 9.06
CA ASN A 123 -1.74 14.12 9.74
C ASN A 123 -2.63 14.41 10.96
N ALA A 124 -3.78 13.73 11.11
CA ALA A 124 -4.57 13.75 12.34
C ALA A 124 -3.80 13.16 13.54
N VAL A 125 -2.80 12.30 13.31
CA VAL A 125 -1.89 11.85 14.38
C VAL A 125 -0.89 12.95 14.74
N GLN A 126 -0.27 13.56 13.73
CA GLN A 126 0.66 14.67 13.88
C GLN A 126 0.79 15.43 12.56
N ALA A 127 0.74 16.76 12.59
CA ALA A 127 0.89 17.59 11.40
C ALA A 127 2.23 17.33 10.68
N GLY A 128 2.19 17.19 9.34
CA GLY A 128 3.37 16.91 8.51
C GLY A 128 3.88 15.47 8.57
N MET A 129 3.17 14.57 9.26
CA MET A 129 3.57 13.17 9.39
C MET A 129 3.63 12.47 8.02
N LEU A 130 2.70 12.76 7.10
CA LEU A 130 2.72 12.14 5.76
C LEU A 130 3.98 12.56 4.97
N ASN A 131 4.43 13.80 5.08
CA ASN A 131 5.65 14.28 4.42
C ASN A 131 6.89 13.51 4.90
N MET A 132 7.02 13.36 6.23
CA MET A 132 8.11 12.57 6.81
C MET A 132 8.01 11.10 6.40
N LEU A 133 6.80 10.53 6.44
CA LEU A 133 6.55 9.14 6.08
C LEU A 133 6.97 8.86 4.62
N VAL A 134 6.57 9.70 3.66
CA VAL A 134 6.96 9.54 2.26
C VAL A 134 8.47 9.68 2.10
N ALA A 135 9.05 10.76 2.63
CA ALA A 135 10.46 11.09 2.42
C ALA A 135 11.43 10.08 3.06
N GLN A 136 11.12 9.57 4.26
CA GLN A 136 12.06 8.80 5.08
C GLN A 136 11.73 7.31 5.13
N VAL A 137 10.46 6.93 5.03
CA VAL A 137 10.03 5.53 5.23
C VAL A 137 9.62 4.91 3.91
N TRP A 138 8.72 5.56 3.17
CA TRP A 138 8.15 4.97 1.96
C TRP A 138 9.22 4.78 0.89
N LEU A 139 9.98 5.83 0.57
CA LEU A 139 11.06 5.73 -0.41
C LEU A 139 12.14 4.72 -0.04
N ALA A 140 12.50 4.64 1.25
CA ALA A 140 13.50 3.70 1.73
C ALA A 140 13.02 2.24 1.71
N SER A 141 11.70 2.02 1.73
CA SER A 141 11.09 0.69 1.80
C SER A 141 10.42 0.27 0.49
N ALA A 142 10.40 1.14 -0.53
CA ALA A 142 9.62 0.94 -1.74
C ALA A 142 10.04 -0.33 -2.51
N SER A 143 11.34 -0.59 -2.59
CA SER A 143 11.92 -1.77 -3.25
C SER A 143 11.62 -3.10 -2.53
N LEU A 144 11.20 -3.06 -1.26
CA LEU A 144 10.82 -4.27 -0.51
C LEU A 144 9.49 -4.86 -0.98
N VAL A 145 8.68 -4.09 -1.71
CA VAL A 145 7.42 -4.59 -2.26
C VAL A 145 7.73 -5.49 -3.44
N ALA A 146 7.33 -6.75 -3.32
CA ALA A 146 7.39 -7.77 -4.37
C ALA A 146 5.99 -8.31 -4.66
N GLY A 147 5.85 -8.99 -5.80
CA GLY A 147 4.57 -9.45 -6.32
C GLY A 147 3.94 -8.46 -7.28
N LYS A 148 3.41 -8.99 -8.38
CA LYS A 148 2.85 -8.22 -9.50
C LYS A 148 1.71 -7.30 -9.07
N VAL A 149 0.81 -7.81 -8.24
CA VAL A 149 -0.39 -7.07 -7.80
C VAL A 149 0.00 -5.92 -6.88
N ASP A 150 0.81 -6.20 -5.87
CA ASP A 150 1.28 -5.22 -4.89
C ASP A 150 2.13 -4.12 -5.54
N ARG A 151 3.07 -4.48 -6.43
CA ARG A 151 3.89 -3.50 -7.19
C ARG A 151 3.03 -2.62 -8.08
N LYS A 152 2.00 -3.19 -8.72
CA LYS A 152 1.07 -2.41 -9.54
C LYS A 152 0.31 -1.38 -8.71
N ALA A 153 -0.20 -1.78 -7.54
CA ALA A 153 -0.87 -0.86 -6.63
C ALA A 153 0.08 0.23 -6.11
N GLN A 154 1.32 -0.14 -5.75
CA GLN A 154 2.34 0.80 -5.29
C GLN A 154 2.72 1.83 -6.36
N ASN A 155 2.97 1.40 -7.59
CA ASN A 155 3.27 2.31 -8.69
C ASN A 155 2.12 3.29 -8.94
N LEU A 156 0.87 2.80 -8.92
CA LEU A 156 -0.29 3.69 -9.07
C LEU A 156 -0.42 4.67 -7.90
N ALA A 157 -0.23 4.21 -6.67
CA ALA A 157 -0.32 5.04 -5.47
C ALA A 157 0.74 6.16 -5.47
N LEU A 158 2.00 5.82 -5.75
CA LEU A 158 3.08 6.81 -5.87
C LEU A 158 2.84 7.77 -7.03
N THR A 159 2.28 7.30 -8.15
CA THR A 159 1.86 8.18 -9.25
C THR A 159 0.80 9.18 -8.79
N LYS A 160 -0.25 8.72 -8.10
CA LYS A 160 -1.28 9.60 -7.53
C LYS A 160 -0.66 10.60 -6.54
N LEU A 161 0.28 10.19 -5.69
CA LEU A 161 1.00 11.10 -4.79
C LEU A 161 1.74 12.19 -5.59
N LEU A 162 2.39 11.85 -6.70
CA LEU A 162 3.12 12.82 -7.53
C LEU A 162 2.20 13.85 -8.19
N THR A 163 0.99 13.46 -8.58
CA THR A 163 0.11 14.28 -9.42
C THR A 163 -1.07 14.90 -8.70
N GLU A 164 -1.47 14.34 -7.56
CA GLU A 164 -2.67 14.75 -6.81
C GLU A 164 -2.33 15.34 -5.44
N TRP A 165 -1.04 15.38 -5.03
CA TRP A 165 -0.61 15.95 -3.74
C TRP A 165 0.15 17.27 -3.89
N PRO A 166 -0.51 18.44 -3.71
CA PRO A 166 0.15 19.74 -3.87
C PRO A 166 1.33 19.94 -2.90
N SER A 167 1.20 19.48 -1.65
CA SER A 167 2.24 19.62 -0.62
C SER A 167 3.52 18.88 -1.00
N LEU A 168 3.44 17.76 -1.72
CA LEU A 168 4.61 17.07 -2.25
C LEU A 168 5.25 17.86 -3.37
N PHE A 169 4.45 18.36 -4.32
CA PHE A 169 4.98 19.16 -5.42
C PHE A 169 5.58 20.49 -4.96
N ALA A 170 5.21 21.01 -3.78
CA ALA A 170 5.88 22.17 -3.18
C ALA A 170 7.34 21.86 -2.79
N ASP A 171 7.62 20.63 -2.31
CA ASP A 171 8.97 20.13 -2.09
C ASP A 171 9.50 19.41 -3.33
N LYS A 172 10.04 20.18 -4.27
CA LYS A 172 10.57 19.67 -5.55
C LYS A 172 11.65 18.60 -5.37
N ALA A 173 12.43 18.66 -4.30
CA ALA A 173 13.49 17.70 -4.04
C ALA A 173 12.92 16.33 -3.66
N THR A 174 11.95 16.28 -2.75
CA THR A 174 11.28 15.02 -2.39
C THR A 174 10.41 14.52 -3.54
N TRP A 175 9.69 15.40 -4.24
CA TRP A 175 8.91 15.06 -5.42
C TRP A 175 9.78 14.38 -6.50
N GLY A 176 10.96 14.93 -6.80
CA GLY A 176 11.90 14.34 -7.76
C GLY A 176 12.39 12.95 -7.36
N LYS A 177 12.66 12.73 -6.06
CA LYS A 177 13.01 11.40 -5.53
C LYS A 177 11.85 10.40 -5.64
N VAL A 178 10.61 10.84 -5.41
CA VAL A 178 9.43 9.98 -5.60
C VAL A 178 9.29 9.60 -7.07
N LEU A 179 9.45 10.55 -8.00
CA LEU A 179 9.38 10.26 -9.43
C LEU A 179 10.47 9.29 -9.87
N ALA A 180 11.72 9.49 -9.45
CA ALA A 180 12.82 8.58 -9.72
C ALA A 180 12.54 7.16 -9.16
N CYS A 181 11.95 7.07 -7.96
CA CYS A 181 11.53 5.80 -7.37
C CYS A 181 10.49 5.08 -8.23
N VAL A 182 9.43 5.77 -8.67
CA VAL A 182 8.41 5.17 -9.56
C VAL A 182 9.03 4.68 -10.86
N ILE A 183 9.89 5.49 -11.49
CA ILE A 183 10.58 5.10 -12.73
C ILE A 183 11.46 3.87 -12.50
N GLY A 184 12.20 3.83 -11.40
CA GLY A 184 13.04 2.69 -11.03
C GLY A 184 12.22 1.42 -10.81
N LEU A 185 11.08 1.52 -10.13
CA LEU A 185 10.17 0.39 -9.90
C LEU A 185 9.54 -0.12 -11.21
N LEU A 186 9.16 0.77 -12.12
CA LEU A 186 8.65 0.40 -13.44
C LEU A 186 9.72 -0.26 -14.31
N ALA A 187 10.96 0.23 -14.25
CA ALA A 187 12.08 -0.32 -15.01
C ALA A 187 12.57 -1.68 -14.47
N ALA A 188 12.50 -1.90 -13.15
CA ALA A 188 12.89 -3.16 -12.52
C ALA A 188 11.97 -4.34 -12.86
N GLY A 189 10.76 -4.10 -13.38
CA GLY A 189 9.81 -5.14 -13.73
C GLY A 189 9.35 -5.96 -12.52
N ASP A 190 8.94 -7.21 -12.75
CA ASP A 190 8.44 -8.12 -11.71
C ASP A 190 9.53 -9.04 -11.13
N ASN A 191 10.81 -8.68 -11.26
CA ASN A 191 11.94 -9.53 -10.89
C ASN A 191 12.17 -9.65 -9.37
N GLY A 192 11.17 -9.35 -8.55
CA GLY A 192 11.26 -9.55 -7.10
C GLY A 192 10.99 -11.02 -6.79
N GLU A 193 12.04 -11.81 -6.62
CA GLU A 193 11.92 -13.08 -5.91
C GLU A 193 11.42 -12.78 -4.50
N ASP A 194 10.39 -13.49 -4.05
CA ASP A 194 9.92 -13.43 -2.66
C ASP A 194 11.01 -13.96 -1.73
N GLU A 195 12.02 -13.15 -1.41
CA GLU A 195 13.01 -13.43 -0.36
C GLU A 195 12.38 -13.21 1.03
N ASP A 196 11.20 -13.78 1.27
CA ASP A 196 10.73 -13.97 2.64
C ASP A 196 11.44 -15.19 3.20
N GLY A 197 12.68 -14.98 3.68
CA GLY A 197 13.28 -15.88 4.65
C GLY A 197 12.29 -16.03 5.81
N GLU A 198 11.75 -17.23 5.98
CA GLU A 198 10.96 -17.59 7.16
C GLU A 198 11.88 -17.43 8.37
N GLU A 199 11.67 -16.38 9.17
CA GLU A 199 12.17 -16.40 10.55
C GLU A 199 11.46 -17.58 11.21
N GLU A 200 12.18 -18.68 11.41
CA GLU A 200 11.66 -19.89 12.07
C GLU A 200 11.09 -19.50 13.43
N ALA A 201 9.76 -19.47 13.52
CA ALA A 201 9.07 -19.43 14.79
C ALA A 201 9.43 -20.70 15.58
N PRO A 202 9.55 -20.63 16.93
CA PRO A 202 9.79 -21.82 17.73
C PRO A 202 8.70 -22.87 17.42
N VAL A 203 9.14 -24.05 16.99
CA VAL A 203 8.28 -25.14 16.48
C VAL A 203 7.38 -25.66 17.61
N GLU A 204 6.22 -25.05 17.76
CA GLU A 204 5.09 -25.63 18.48
C GLU A 204 4.21 -26.33 17.43
N TYR A 205 3.99 -27.64 17.59
CA TYR A 205 3.36 -28.52 16.61
C TYR A 205 1.92 -28.09 16.30
N THR A 206 1.78 -27.15 15.37
CA THR A 206 0.51 -26.63 14.88
C THR A 206 0.38 -27.02 13.41
N GLY A 207 -0.71 -27.71 13.06
CA GLY A 207 -0.89 -28.30 11.74
C GLY A 207 -0.67 -27.30 10.61
N THR A 208 0.11 -27.71 9.61
CA THR A 208 0.44 -26.92 8.42
C THR A 208 -0.81 -26.57 7.62
N TYR A 209 -0.91 -25.31 7.19
CA TYR A 209 -1.94 -24.89 6.25
C TYR A 209 -1.71 -25.60 4.90
N VAL A 210 -2.75 -26.24 4.37
CA VAL A 210 -2.71 -26.86 3.04
C VAL A 210 -3.67 -26.10 2.13
N GLN A 211 -3.13 -25.40 1.14
CA GLN A 211 -3.94 -24.72 0.15
C GLN A 211 -4.69 -25.76 -0.71
N LEU A 212 -6.00 -25.58 -0.86
CA LEU A 212 -6.81 -26.45 -1.72
C LEU A 212 -6.46 -26.19 -3.20
N ALA A 213 -5.81 -27.16 -3.84
CA ALA A 213 -5.31 -27.08 -5.22
C ALA A 213 -6.39 -26.67 -6.25
N ASN A 214 -7.64 -27.12 -6.06
CA ASN A 214 -8.75 -26.84 -6.98
C ASN A 214 -9.57 -25.59 -6.61
N ALA A 215 -9.18 -24.90 -5.53
CA ALA A 215 -9.82 -23.66 -5.09
C ALA A 215 -8.81 -22.51 -4.98
N SER A 216 -7.67 -22.56 -5.66
CA SER A 216 -6.82 -21.39 -5.81
C SER A 216 -7.59 -20.32 -6.59
N LYS A 217 -7.82 -19.16 -5.96
CA LYS A 217 -8.30 -17.97 -6.68
C LYS A 217 -7.04 -17.23 -7.13
N ALA A 218 -7.08 -16.66 -8.33
CA ALA A 218 -6.07 -15.68 -8.75
C ALA A 218 -5.91 -14.61 -7.66
N GLU A 219 -4.68 -14.16 -7.45
CA GLU A 219 -4.33 -13.09 -6.52
C GLU A 219 -5.28 -11.90 -6.72
N HIS A 220 -5.83 -11.38 -5.62
CA HIS A 220 -6.88 -10.37 -5.69
C HIS A 220 -6.30 -9.03 -6.11
N ASP A 221 -6.59 -8.61 -7.33
CA ASP A 221 -6.10 -7.37 -7.89
C ASP A 221 -6.82 -6.15 -7.31
N TYR A 222 -6.09 -5.28 -6.60
CA TYR A 222 -6.64 -4.06 -6.02
C TYR A 222 -7.07 -3.03 -7.08
N VAL A 223 -6.47 -3.09 -8.28
CA VAL A 223 -6.63 -2.11 -9.36
C VAL A 223 -6.88 -2.80 -10.71
N PRO A 224 -8.00 -3.53 -10.86
CA PRO A 224 -8.27 -4.33 -12.06
C PRO A 224 -8.41 -3.47 -13.33
N ASP A 225 -8.82 -2.20 -13.19
CA ASP A 225 -8.97 -1.28 -14.31
C ASP A 225 -7.63 -0.78 -14.87
N VAL A 226 -6.54 -0.92 -14.11
CA VAL A 226 -5.21 -0.48 -14.52
C VAL A 226 -4.47 -1.65 -15.16
N LYS A 227 -4.31 -1.58 -16.48
CA LYS A 227 -3.57 -2.57 -17.29
C LYS A 227 -2.07 -2.29 -17.34
N ASP A 228 -1.71 -1.02 -17.46
CA ASP A 228 -0.32 -0.56 -17.58
C ASP A 228 -0.11 0.65 -16.66
N ALA A 229 0.63 0.44 -15.58
CA ALA A 229 0.94 1.50 -14.61
C ALA A 229 1.85 2.58 -15.21
N GLY A 230 2.74 2.23 -16.15
CA GLY A 230 3.61 3.18 -16.84
C GLY A 230 2.82 4.10 -17.77
N ALA A 231 1.84 3.57 -18.49
CA ALA A 231 0.93 4.38 -19.30
C ALA A 231 0.11 5.36 -18.44
N VAL A 232 -0.33 4.93 -17.25
CA VAL A 232 -1.04 5.81 -16.30
C VAL A 232 -0.12 6.94 -15.81
N LEU A 233 1.12 6.63 -15.43
CA LEU A 233 2.11 7.64 -15.05
C LEU A 233 2.32 8.68 -16.16
N ALA A 234 2.56 8.24 -17.39
CA ALA A 234 2.75 9.13 -18.53
C ALA A 234 1.56 10.08 -18.70
N LYS A 235 0.34 9.53 -18.69
CA LYS A 235 -0.90 10.30 -18.86
C LYS A 235 -1.13 11.29 -17.73
N GLN A 236 -0.92 10.90 -16.46
CA GLN A 236 -1.13 11.80 -15.32
C GLN A 236 -0.08 12.91 -15.27
N LEU A 237 1.20 12.62 -15.59
CA LEU A 237 2.22 13.66 -15.71
C LEU A 237 1.91 14.63 -16.85
N GLY A 238 1.42 14.14 -18.00
CA GLY A 238 0.99 15.01 -19.11
C GLY A 238 -0.16 15.95 -18.71
N ALA A 239 -1.16 15.43 -18.00
CA ALA A 239 -2.25 16.25 -17.47
C ALA A 239 -1.77 17.30 -16.45
N MET A 240 -0.85 16.91 -15.56
CA MET A 240 -0.23 17.83 -14.60
C MET A 240 0.59 18.92 -15.31
N ALA A 241 1.37 18.57 -16.33
CA ALA A 241 2.13 19.53 -17.15
C ALA A 241 1.20 20.56 -17.82
N ALA A 242 0.08 20.10 -18.38
CA ALA A 242 -0.90 20.98 -19.00
C ALA A 242 -1.54 21.95 -17.99
N SER A 243 -1.69 21.55 -16.73
CA SER A 243 -2.23 22.41 -15.67
C SER A 243 -1.22 23.44 -15.13
N ALA A 244 0.08 23.16 -15.23
CA ALA A 244 1.16 24.03 -14.76
C ALA A 244 2.37 24.01 -15.74
N PRO A 245 2.25 24.64 -16.92
CA PRO A 245 3.28 24.58 -17.96
C PRO A 245 4.65 25.06 -17.49
N GLY A 246 5.72 24.37 -17.90
CA GLY A 246 7.12 24.72 -17.59
C GLY A 246 7.59 24.41 -16.17
N GLN A 247 6.71 24.37 -15.16
CA GLN A 247 7.12 24.03 -13.78
C GLN A 247 7.56 22.58 -13.64
N LEU A 248 6.85 21.67 -14.31
CA LEU A 248 7.14 20.24 -14.24
C LEU A 248 8.47 19.91 -14.92
N GLY A 249 8.71 20.46 -16.12
CA GLY A 249 9.97 20.27 -16.85
C GLY A 249 11.18 20.74 -16.05
N ALA A 250 11.11 21.93 -15.44
CA ALA A 250 12.18 22.46 -14.60
C ALA A 250 12.43 21.58 -13.36
N ALA A 251 11.37 21.11 -12.69
CA ALA A 251 11.49 20.23 -11.54
C ALA A 251 12.17 18.90 -11.89
N ILE A 252 11.81 18.30 -13.04
CA ILE A 252 12.41 17.06 -13.53
C ILE A 252 13.91 17.26 -13.82
N GLN A 253 14.26 18.32 -14.56
CA GLN A 253 15.65 18.60 -14.91
C GLN A 253 16.55 18.82 -13.69
N GLN A 254 16.02 19.46 -12.63
CA GLN A 254 16.79 19.84 -11.46
C GLN A 254 16.86 18.75 -10.38
N HIS A 255 15.81 17.94 -10.21
CA HIS A 255 15.67 17.05 -9.05
C HIS A 255 15.55 15.56 -9.37
N VAL A 256 15.56 15.17 -10.64
CA VAL A 256 15.57 13.77 -11.08
C VAL A 256 16.93 13.45 -11.68
N ASP A 257 17.50 12.27 -11.39
CA ASP A 257 18.78 11.85 -11.94
C ASP A 257 18.71 11.56 -13.45
N ALA A 258 19.84 11.64 -14.15
CA ALA A 258 19.90 11.52 -15.60
C ALA A 258 19.38 10.17 -16.13
N THR A 259 19.59 9.07 -15.39
CA THR A 259 19.12 7.73 -15.80
C THR A 259 17.60 7.67 -15.75
N SER A 260 17.01 8.14 -14.65
CA SER A 260 15.55 8.24 -14.52
C SER A 260 14.94 9.19 -15.56
N GLN A 261 15.60 10.31 -15.88
CA GLN A 261 15.15 11.22 -16.94
C GLN A 261 15.09 10.53 -18.31
N GLN A 262 16.10 9.72 -18.66
CA GLN A 262 16.11 8.98 -19.93
C GLN A 262 14.99 7.93 -20.00
N HIS A 263 14.79 7.16 -18.94
CA HIS A 263 13.68 6.20 -18.86
C HIS A 263 12.31 6.91 -18.94
N LEU A 264 12.16 8.06 -18.28
CA LEU A 264 10.95 8.86 -18.36
C LEU A 264 10.68 9.36 -19.79
N GLN A 265 11.71 9.85 -20.49
CA GLN A 265 11.58 10.28 -21.88
C GLN A 265 11.14 9.13 -22.80
N ALA A 266 11.72 7.93 -22.63
CA ALA A 266 11.30 6.75 -23.38
C ALA A 266 9.84 6.37 -23.08
N LEU A 267 9.43 6.39 -21.81
CA LEU A 267 8.07 6.09 -21.36
C LEU A 267 7.04 7.11 -21.90
N LEU A 268 7.36 8.40 -21.84
CA LEU A 268 6.51 9.46 -22.39
C LEU A 268 6.38 9.35 -23.91
N GLY A 269 7.50 9.09 -24.61
CA GLY A 269 7.52 8.88 -26.06
C GLY A 269 6.69 7.66 -26.49
N ALA A 270 6.82 6.54 -25.79
CA ALA A 270 6.03 5.32 -26.05
C ALA A 270 4.52 5.54 -25.87
N ASN A 271 4.12 6.49 -25.03
CA ASN A 271 2.73 6.82 -24.75
C ASN A 271 2.23 8.09 -25.49
N GLY A 272 3.06 8.69 -26.36
CA GLY A 272 2.69 9.89 -27.11
C GLY A 272 2.42 11.13 -26.25
N VAL A 273 3.04 11.21 -25.06
CA VAL A 273 2.87 12.34 -24.14
C VAL A 273 4.07 13.28 -24.23
N ALA A 274 3.81 14.58 -24.36
CA ALA A 274 4.83 15.63 -24.28
C ALA A 274 4.57 16.49 -23.02
N LEU A 275 5.63 16.73 -22.24
CA LEU A 275 5.59 17.67 -21.12
C LEU A 275 5.96 19.06 -21.66
N ALA A 276 5.00 19.99 -21.68
CA ALA A 276 5.18 21.35 -22.17
C ALA A 276 5.78 22.28 -21.10
#